data_AF-A0A2V7JQB2-F1
#
_entry.id   AF-A0A2V7JQB2-F1
#
_cell.length_a   1.000
_cell.length_b   1.000
_cell.length_c   1.000
_cell.angle_alpha   90.00
_cell.angle_beta   90.00
_cell.angle_gamma   90.00
#
_symmetry.space_group_name_H-M   'P 1'
#
loop_
_entity.id
_entity.type
_entity.pdbx_description
1 polymer ?
#
loop_
_entity_poly.entity_id
_entity_poly.type
_entity_poly.pdbx_seq_one_letter_code
_entity_poly.pdbx_strand_id
1 'polypeptide(L)'
;MKLRNVVIVTAAAGLALATGGWFLQRQAEPTGSVYQQARLFEDVLAHVADFYVDSIDERRLYQMAIDGMLDQLHDPYSVFLKRDDFRALNEQTTGNYGG
;
A
#
# COMPACT_ATOMS: atom_id res chain seq x y z
N MET A 1 25.76 -50.78 15.01
CA MET A 1 24.95 -50.19 13.90
C MET A 1 23.83 -49.25 14.35
N LYS A 2 23.13 -49.52 15.47
CA LYS A 2 22.00 -48.68 15.93
C LYS A 2 22.41 -47.23 16.30
N LEU A 3 23.56 -47.03 16.96
CA LEU A 3 24.02 -45.71 17.42
C LEU A 3 24.36 -44.74 16.27
N ARG A 4 24.96 -45.25 15.19
CA ARG A 4 25.33 -44.44 14.00
C ARG A 4 24.09 -43.90 13.28
N ASN A 5 23.04 -44.72 13.19
CA ASN A 5 21.79 -44.32 12.51
C ASN A 5 21.02 -43.28 13.34
N VAL A 6 21.06 -43.37 14.67
CA VAL A 6 20.45 -42.37 15.55
C VAL A 6 21.11 -41.01 15.35
N VAL A 7 22.44 -40.93 15.37
CA VAL A 7 23.18 -39.66 15.19
C VAL A 7 22.89 -39.00 13.84
N ILE A 8 22.78 -39.78 12.76
CA ILE A 8 22.49 -39.26 11.41
C ILE A 8 21.07 -38.68 11.35
N VAL A 9 20.08 -39.33 11.97
CA VAL A 9 18.69 -38.86 11.98
C VAL A 9 18.56 -37.56 12.78
N THR A 10 19.22 -37.44 13.93
CA THR A 10 19.18 -36.20 14.73
C THR A 10 19.87 -35.04 14.01
N ALA A 11 21.00 -35.29 13.35
CA ALA A 11 21.70 -34.27 12.56
C ALA A 11 20.85 -33.79 11.36
N ALA A 12 20.20 -34.72 10.64
CA ALA A 12 19.33 -34.39 9.52
C ALA A 12 18.08 -33.60 9.98
N ALA A 13 17.48 -33.97 11.11
CA ALA A 13 16.36 -33.24 11.70
C ALA A 13 16.76 -31.82 12.14
N GLY A 14 17.93 -31.67 12.75
CA GLY A 14 18.48 -30.35 13.11
C GLY A 14 18.73 -29.47 11.90
N LEU A 15 19.26 -30.05 10.81
CA LEU A 15 19.48 -29.33 9.56
C LEU A 15 18.16 -28.90 8.91
N ALA A 16 17.15 -29.76 8.90
CA ALA A 16 15.83 -29.46 8.35
C ALA A 16 15.08 -28.38 9.14
N LEU A 17 15.23 -28.35 10.47
CA LEU A 17 14.67 -27.28 11.31
C LEU A 17 15.39 -25.95 11.10
N ALA A 18 16.72 -25.97 10.96
CA ALA A 18 17.51 -24.77 10.70
C ALA A 18 17.17 -24.15 9.32
N THR A 19 17.07 -24.97 8.28
CA THR A 19 16.70 -24.50 6.93
C THR A 19 15.24 -24.10 6.84
N GLY A 20 14.33 -24.86 7.47
CA GLY A 20 12.90 -24.53 7.54
C GLY A 20 12.62 -23.22 8.29
N GLY A 21 13.28 -23.00 9.44
CA GLY A 21 13.14 -21.77 10.21
C GLY A 21 13.65 -20.54 9.44
N TRP A 22 14.78 -20.67 8.75
CA TRP A 22 15.33 -19.59 7.93
C TRP A 22 14.45 -19.26 6.70
N PHE A 23 13.79 -20.27 6.13
CA PHE A 23 12.87 -20.09 5.01
C PHE A 23 11.54 -19.42 5.42
N LEU A 24 10.99 -19.77 6.58
CA LEU A 24 9.78 -19.14 7.13
C LEU A 24 10.01 -17.66 7.47
N GLN A 25 11.19 -17.29 7.94
CA GLN A 25 11.51 -15.90 8.27
C GLN A 25 11.63 -14.99 7.03
N ARG A 26 11.87 -15.56 5.84
CA ARG A 26 11.90 -14.80 4.57
C ARG A 26 10.53 -14.54 3.96
N GLN A 27 9.51 -15.32 4.33
CA GLN A 27 8.15 -15.18 3.76
C GLN A 27 7.26 -14.22 4.54
N ALA A 28 7.62 -13.88 5.78
CA ALA A 28 6.99 -12.81 6.52
C ALA A 28 7.52 -11.46 6.00
N GLU A 29 7.02 -11.01 4.84
CA GLU A 29 7.01 -9.57 4.55
C GLU A 29 6.44 -8.89 5.79
N PRO A 30 7.20 -7.99 6.45
CA PRO A 30 6.79 -7.45 7.74
C PRO A 30 5.49 -6.70 7.51
N THR A 31 4.37 -7.26 7.98
CA THR A 31 3.05 -6.62 7.98
C THR A 31 3.09 -5.25 8.67
N GLY A 32 4.10 -5.00 9.52
CA GLY A 32 4.41 -3.69 10.06
C GLY A 32 4.70 -2.61 9.00
N SER A 33 5.20 -2.96 7.82
CA SER A 33 5.61 -1.98 6.80
C SER A 33 4.41 -1.20 6.23
N VAL A 34 3.30 -1.87 5.90
CA VAL A 34 2.12 -1.22 5.29
C VAL A 34 1.45 -0.26 6.27
N TYR A 35 1.23 -0.68 7.52
CA TYR A 35 0.65 0.19 8.55
C TYR A 35 1.59 1.33 8.98
N GLN A 36 2.91 1.15 8.86
CA GLN A 36 3.89 2.23 9.07
C GLN A 36 3.85 3.24 7.92
N GLN A 37 3.76 2.77 6.67
CA GLN A 37 3.65 3.63 5.49
C GLN A 37 2.36 4.44 5.49
N ALA A 38 1.23 3.83 5.86
CA ALA A 38 -0.04 4.54 5.99
C ALA A 38 0.03 5.63 7.06
N ARG A 39 0.64 5.34 8.22
CA ARG A 39 0.84 6.35 9.27
C ARG A 39 1.75 7.49 8.83
N LEU A 40 2.86 7.17 8.16
CA LEU A 40 3.76 8.19 7.64
C LEU A 40 3.05 9.12 6.65
N PHE A 41 2.19 8.57 5.78
CA PHE A 41 1.39 9.37 4.85
C PHE A 41 0.44 10.33 5.58
N GLU A 42 -0.30 9.82 6.58
CA GLU A 42 -1.19 10.65 7.41
C GLU A 42 -0.42 11.73 8.18
N ASP A 43 0.75 11.41 8.75
CA ASP A 43 1.60 12.37 9.46
C ASP A 43 2.05 13.52 8.55
N VAL A 44 2.40 13.22 7.29
CA VAL A 44 2.76 14.24 6.30
C VAL A 44 1.55 15.10 5.94
N LEU A 45 0.37 14.49 5.77
CA LEU A 45 -0.86 15.18 5.40
C LEU A 45 -1.28 16.16 6.51
N ALA A 46 -1.24 15.73 7.77
CA ALA A 46 -1.47 16.56 8.94
C ALA A 46 -0.44 17.70 9.06
N HIS A 47 0.84 17.40 8.83
CA HIS A 47 1.88 18.43 8.87
C HIS A 47 1.64 19.54 7.84
N VAL A 48 1.24 19.18 6.62
CA VAL A 48 0.91 20.20 5.60
C VAL A 48 -0.35 20.96 6.00
N ALA A 49 -1.37 20.30 6.54
CA ALA A 49 -2.60 20.96 6.99
C ALA A 49 -2.35 21.99 8.10
N ASP A 50 -1.49 21.67 9.06
CA ASP A 50 -1.25 22.47 10.26
C ASP A 50 -0.22 23.60 10.04
N PHE A 51 0.78 23.37 9.17
CA PHE A 51 1.94 24.26 9.05
C PHE A 51 2.06 24.97 7.71
N TYR A 52 1.20 24.67 6.72
CA TYR A 52 1.17 25.45 5.49
C TYR A 52 0.65 26.87 5.73
N VAL A 53 1.18 27.84 4.97
CA VAL A 53 0.91 29.27 5.17
C VAL A 53 -0.56 29.63 5.00
N ASP A 54 -1.25 28.94 4.08
CA ASP A 54 -2.68 29.13 3.83
C ASP A 54 -3.48 27.96 4.39
N SER A 55 -4.71 28.21 4.83
CA SER A 55 -5.60 27.13 5.24
C SER A 55 -6.05 26.32 4.01
N ILE A 56 -5.73 25.02 3.99
CA ILE A 56 -6.20 24.09 2.95
C ILE A 56 -7.21 23.11 3.58
N ASP A 57 -8.38 22.96 2.94
CA ASP A 57 -9.39 21.97 3.34
C ASP A 57 -8.84 20.54 3.18
N GLU A 58 -9.17 19.66 4.13
CA GLU A 58 -8.69 18.27 4.15
C GLU A 58 -9.05 17.51 2.86
N ARG A 59 -10.26 17.69 2.31
CA ARG A 59 -10.63 17.06 1.03
C ARG A 59 -9.76 17.56 -0.12
N ARG A 60 -9.35 18.83 -0.08
CA ARG A 60 -8.46 19.40 -1.09
C ARG A 60 -7.06 18.82 -0.97
N LEU A 61 -6.55 18.60 0.24
CA LEU A 61 -5.26 17.90 0.47
C LEU A 61 -5.27 16.49 -0.11
N TYR A 62 -6.30 15.68 0.20
CA TYR A 62 -6.42 14.35 -0.37
C TYR A 62 -6.54 14.37 -1.90
N GLN A 63 -7.28 15.34 -2.47
CA GLN A 63 -7.35 15.46 -3.93
C GLN A 63 -5.99 15.78 -4.56
N MET A 64 -5.20 16.68 -3.95
CA MET A 64 -3.84 16.97 -4.42
C MET A 64 -2.92 15.76 -4.31
N ALA A 65 -3.04 14.97 -3.24
CA ALA A 65 -2.27 13.74 -3.07
C ALA A 65 -2.62 12.69 -4.15
N ILE A 66 -3.91 12.50 -4.45
CA ILE A 66 -4.36 11.61 -5.53
C ILE A 66 -3.82 12.09 -6.88
N ASP A 67 -3.99 13.38 -7.19
CA ASP A 67 -3.54 13.95 -8.46
C ASP A 67 -2.01 13.78 -8.62
N GLY A 68 -1.21 14.00 -7.56
CA GLY A 68 0.23 13.79 -7.58
C GLY A 68 0.67 12.32 -7.70
N MET A 69 -0.04 11.39 -7.06
CA MET A 69 0.22 9.95 -7.23
C MET A 69 0.01 9.49 -8.67
N LEU A 70 -1.06 9.98 -9.31
CA LEU A 70 -1.37 9.64 -10.71
C LEU A 70 -0.37 10.26 -11.68
N ASP A 71 0.02 11.52 -11.47
CA ASP A 71 1.05 12.19 -12.27
C ASP A 71 2.37 11.39 -12.25
N GLN A 72 2.76 10.91 -11.08
CA GLN A 72 3.98 10.13 -10.90
C GLN A 72 3.98 8.77 -11.64
N LEU A 73 2.81 8.22 -11.97
CA LEU A 73 2.71 6.99 -12.76
C LEU A 73 3.15 7.20 -14.22
N HIS A 74 3.18 8.43 -14.71
CA HIS A 74 3.45 8.75 -16.12
C HIS A 74 2.57 7.95 -17.10
N ASP A 75 1.37 7.57 -16.68
CA ASP A 75 0.42 6.80 -17.47
C ASP A 75 -0.79 7.69 -17.82
N PRO A 76 -0.96 8.06 -19.10
CA PRO A 76 -2.05 8.94 -19.54
C PRO A 76 -3.44 8.29 -19.40
N TYR A 77 -3.52 6.98 -19.17
CA TYR A 77 -4.79 6.26 -19.00
C TYR A 77 -5.19 6.07 -17.54
N SER A 78 -4.27 6.31 -16.60
CA SER A 78 -4.54 6.24 -15.16
C SER A 78 -5.12 7.57 -14.68
N VAL A 79 -6.46 7.66 -14.62
CA VAL A 79 -7.19 8.87 -14.20
C VAL A 79 -8.13 8.60 -13.03
N PHE A 80 -8.24 9.58 -12.13
CA PHE A 80 -9.26 9.59 -11.08
C PHE A 80 -10.40 10.54 -11.49
N LEU A 81 -11.61 10.00 -11.59
CA LEU A 81 -12.80 10.79 -11.91
C LEU A 81 -13.29 11.54 -10.67
N LYS A 82 -13.17 12.87 -10.69
CA LYS A 82 -13.75 13.73 -9.66
C LYS A 82 -15.27 13.66 -9.74
N ARG A 83 -15.96 14.01 -8.66
CA ARG A 83 -17.43 13.93 -8.59
C ARG A 83 -18.14 14.61 -9.76
N ASP A 84 -17.67 15.79 -10.14
CA ASP A 84 -18.27 16.56 -11.24
C ASP A 84 -17.98 15.91 -12.60
N ASP A 85 -16.77 15.38 -12.81
CA ASP A 85 -16.40 14.65 -14.02
C ASP A 85 -17.21 13.36 -14.16
N PHE A 86 -17.41 12.65 -13.04
CA PHE A 86 -18.26 11.48 -13.00
C PHE A 86 -19.72 11.81 -13.31
N ARG A 87 -20.24 12.93 -12.77
CA ARG A 87 -21.60 13.39 -13.09
C ARG A 87 -21.72 13.72 -14.58
N ALA A 88 -20.78 14.48 -15.15
CA ALA A 88 -20.76 14.81 -16.57
C ALA A 88 -20.66 13.56 -17.46
N LEU A 89 -19.82 12.60 -17.09
CA LEU A 89 -19.71 11.31 -17.78
C LEU A 89 -21.03 10.54 -17.74
N ASN A 90 -21.70 10.53 -16.59
CA ASN A 90 -23.00 9.88 -16.42
C ASN A 90 -24.10 10.58 -17.23
N GLU A 91 -24.13 11.91 -17.28
CA GLU A 91 -25.04 12.70 -18.13
C GLU A 91 -24.83 12.38 -19.62
N GLN A 92 -23.57 12.32 -20.07
CA GLN A 92 -23.22 11.96 -21.45
C GLN A 92 -23.60 10.52 -21.80
N THR A 93 -23.39 9.58 -20.87
CA THR A 93 -23.61 8.15 -21.11
C THR A 93 -25.09 7.77 -21.05
N THR A 94 -25.82 8.33 -20.09
CA THR A 94 -27.24 8.00 -19.86
C THR A 94 -28.21 8.95 -20.55
N GLY A 95 -27.75 10.12 -21.00
CA GLY A 95 -28.60 11.16 -21.58
C GLY A 95 -29.47 11.89 -20.55
N ASN A 96 -29.39 11.54 -19.26
CA ASN A 96 -30.14 12.20 -18.20
C ASN A 96 -29.42 13.48 -17.76
N TYR A 97 -29.70 14.60 -18.43
CA TYR A 97 -29.30 15.93 -17.96
C TYR A 97 -30.09 16.31 -16.71
N GLY A 98 -29.44 16.29 -15.55
CA GLY A 98 -29.99 16.74 -14.28
C GLY A 98 -29.81 18.25 -14.12
N GLY A 99 -30.57 19.03 -14.90
CA GLY A 99 -30.69 20.48 -14.74
C GLY A 99 -31.55 20.86 -13.54
#